data_AF-A0A1G7LCE9-F1
#
_entry.id   AF-A0A1G7LCE9-F1
#
_cell.length_a   1.000
_cell.length_b   1.000
_cell.length_c   1.000
_cell.angle_alpha   90.00
_cell.angle_beta   90.00
_cell.angle_gamma   90.00
#
_symmetry.space_group_name_H-M   'P 1'
#
loop_
_entity.id
_entity.type
_entity.pdbx_description
1 polymer ?
#
loop_
_entity_poly.entity_id
_entity_poly.type
_entity_poly.pdbx_seq_one_letter_code
_entity_poly.pdbx_strand_id
1 'polypeptide(L)'
;MERAALYTRIIYLYRTLEMTLPMISGMLRSPQPDLALIDELMTFQLEAYHDMRLLLEQYAGPASESLEKYDVLLHQLKTDYILIACGISRTNAA
;
A
#
# COMPACT_ATOMS: atom_id res chain seq x y z
N MET A 1 -23.77 5.95 7.87
CA MET A 1 -22.77 6.80 7.17
C MET A 1 -23.30 7.07 5.77
N GLU A 2 -23.39 8.32 5.34
CA GLU A 2 -23.91 8.64 4.00
C GLU A 2 -22.95 8.19 2.89
N ARG A 3 -23.48 7.76 1.75
CA ARG A 3 -22.70 7.24 0.61
C ARG A 3 -21.66 8.24 0.08
N ALA A 4 -21.97 9.54 0.16
CA ALA A 4 -21.03 10.61 -0.19
C ALA A 4 -19.83 10.68 0.76
N ALA A 5 -20.05 10.47 2.06
CA ALA A 5 -18.97 10.44 3.05
C ALA A 5 -18.05 9.22 2.88
N LEU A 6 -18.62 8.06 2.52
CA LEU A 6 -17.87 6.85 2.15
C LEU A 6 -16.97 7.13 0.94
N TYR A 7 -17.53 7.70 -0.12
CA TYR A 7 -16.78 8.03 -1.34
C TYR A 7 -15.60 8.98 -1.08
N THR A 8 -15.83 10.06 -0.31
CA THR A 8 -14.76 11.01 0.05
C THR A 8 -13.63 10.34 0.85
N ARG A 9 -13.98 9.45 1.79
CA ARG A 9 -12.99 8.67 2.55
C ARG A 9 -12.21 7.71 1.67
N ILE A 10 -12.87 7.03 0.74
CA ILE A 10 -12.23 6.13 -0.23
C ILE A 10 -11.23 6.90 -1.09
N ILE A 11 -11.59 8.07 -1.61
CA ILE A 11 -10.66 8.91 -2.39
C ILE A 11 -9.47 9.37 -1.55
N TYR A 12 -9.73 9.80 -0.32
CA TYR A 12 -8.67 10.26 0.57
C TYR A 12 -7.64 9.14 0.84
N LEU A 13 -8.12 7.93 1.15
CA LEU A 13 -7.25 6.77 1.33
C LEU A 13 -6.54 6.39 0.02
N TYR A 14 -7.25 6.38 -1.11
CA TYR A 14 -6.67 6.14 -2.44
C TYR A 14 -5.43 7.02 -2.67
N ARG A 15 -5.58 8.34 -2.46
CA ARG A 15 -4.50 9.32 -2.63
C ARG A 15 -3.37 9.12 -1.62
N THR A 16 -3.72 8.85 -0.38
CA THR A 16 -2.75 8.60 0.70
C THR A 16 -1.87 7.40 0.36
N LEU A 17 -2.48 6.31 -0.11
CA LEU A 17 -1.79 5.11 -0.54
C LEU A 17 -0.91 5.37 -1.77
N GLU A 18 -1.43 6.08 -2.77
CA GLU A 18 -0.66 6.43 -3.98
C GLU A 18 0.56 7.32 -3.70
N MET A 19 0.51 8.19 -2.69
CA MET A 19 1.65 9.04 -2.33
C MET A 19 2.72 8.30 -1.52
N THR A 20 2.30 7.40 -0.64
CA THR A 20 3.23 6.72 0.29
C THR A 20 3.87 5.48 -0.32
N LEU A 21 3.22 4.80 -1.25
CA LEU A 21 3.78 3.62 -1.94
C LEU A 21 5.11 3.93 -2.66
N PRO A 22 5.24 5.01 -3.46
CA PRO A 22 6.50 5.37 -4.11
C PRO A 22 7.56 5.83 -3.11
N MET A 23 7.17 6.44 -1.98
CA MET A 23 8.11 6.84 -0.93
C MET A 23 8.80 5.61 -0.33
N ILE A 24 8.01 4.59 0.07
CA ILE A 24 8.56 3.33 0.59
C ILE A 24 9.44 2.65 -0.46
N SER A 25 8.96 2.57 -1.71
CA SER A 25 9.75 1.95 -2.79
C SER A 25 11.07 2.68 -3.04
N GLY A 26 11.07 4.02 -2.97
CA GLY A 26 12.28 4.83 -3.08
C GLY A 26 13.26 4.60 -1.92
N MET A 27 12.75 4.56 -0.69
CA MET A 27 13.55 4.29 0.51
C MET A 27 14.18 2.89 0.48
N LEU A 28 13.40 1.90 0.05
CA LEU A 28 13.83 0.51 -0.14
C LEU A 28 14.98 0.38 -1.17
N ARG A 29 15.06 1.30 -2.14
CA ARG A 29 16.15 1.33 -3.15
C ARG A 29 17.33 2.21 -2.72
N SER A 30 17.26 2.86 -1.57
CA SER A 30 18.35 3.68 -1.04
C SER A 30 19.59 2.82 -0.74
N PRO A 31 20.82 3.30 -0.96
CA PRO A 31 22.04 2.61 -0.55
C PRO A 31 22.11 2.33 0.96
N GLN A 32 21.43 3.15 1.76
CA GLN A 32 21.28 3.02 3.20
C GLN A 32 19.80 3.22 3.53
N PRO A 33 18.98 2.16 3.47
CA PRO A 33 17.57 2.25 3.81
C PRO A 33 17.40 2.44 5.33
N ASP A 34 16.61 3.43 5.73
CA ASP A 34 16.18 3.57 7.12
C ASP A 34 15.06 2.55 7.39
N LEU A 35 15.45 1.39 7.90
CA LEU A 35 14.52 0.28 8.13
C LEU A 35 13.44 0.62 9.17
N ALA A 36 13.75 1.45 10.18
CA ALA A 36 12.77 1.84 11.18
C ALA A 36 11.67 2.72 10.56
N LEU A 37 12.05 3.70 9.75
CA LEU A 37 11.08 4.55 9.04
C LEU A 37 10.32 3.75 7.97
N ILE A 38 10.97 2.81 7.29
CA ILE A 38 10.29 1.90 6.35
C ILE A 38 9.24 1.06 7.08
N ASP A 39 9.55 0.52 8.26
CA ASP A 39 8.61 -0.28 9.05
C ASP A 39 7.39 0.53 9.50
N GLU A 40 7.60 1.78 9.92
CA GLU A 40 6.51 2.71 10.26
C GLU A 40 5.61 2.98 9.04
N LEU A 41 6.20 3.30 7.90
CA LEU A 41 5.46 3.57 6.66
C LEU A 41 4.76 2.32 6.12
N MET A 42 5.36 1.14 6.25
CA MET A 42 4.75 -0.15 5.90
C MET A 42 3.55 -0.46 6.79
N THR A 43 3.66 -0.20 8.10
CA THR A 43 2.55 -0.38 9.04
C THR A 43 1.40 0.55 8.69
N PHE A 44 1.69 1.84 8.47
CA PHE A 44 0.70 2.83 8.02
C PHE A 44 0.03 2.41 6.70
N GLN A 45 0.82 1.91 5.73
CA GLN A 45 0.31 1.41 4.47
C GLN A 45 -0.68 0.25 4.66
N LEU A 46 -0.32 -0.74 5.47
CA LEU A 46 -1.18 -1.89 5.74
C LEU A 46 -2.50 -1.50 6.41
N GLU A 47 -2.45 -0.58 7.37
CA GLU A 47 -3.64 -0.04 8.04
C GLU A 47 -4.54 0.72 7.04
N ALA A 48 -3.96 1.63 6.25
CA ALA A 48 -4.70 2.40 5.25
C ALA A 48 -5.32 1.50 4.16
N TYR A 49 -4.63 0.43 3.75
CA TYR A 49 -5.16 -0.58 2.85
C TYR A 49 -6.33 -1.35 3.46
N HIS A 50 -6.20 -1.75 4.73
CA HIS A 50 -7.26 -2.44 5.45
C HIS A 50 -8.53 -1.58 5.55
N ASP A 51 -8.37 -0.32 5.95
CA ASP A 51 -9.48 0.63 6.02
C ASP A 51 -10.11 0.86 4.64
N MET A 52 -9.29 0.99 3.60
CA MET A 52 -9.78 1.18 2.24
C MET A 52 -10.58 -0.02 1.75
N ARG A 53 -10.14 -1.25 2.06
CA ARG A 53 -10.87 -2.47 1.76
C ARG A 53 -12.24 -2.49 2.43
N LEU A 54 -12.30 -2.22 3.74
CA LEU A 54 -13.57 -2.18 4.48
C LEU A 54 -14.54 -1.13 3.90
N LEU A 55 -14.03 0.03 3.50
CA LEU A 55 -14.85 1.09 2.90
C LEU A 55 -15.32 0.74 1.49
N LEU A 56 -14.48 0.10 0.67
CA LEU A 56 -14.85 -0.38 -0.67
C LEU A 56 -15.89 -1.51 -0.59
N GLU A 57 -15.74 -2.44 0.36
CA GLU A 57 -16.73 -3.49 0.63
C GLU A 57 -18.08 -2.87 1.02
N GLN A 58 -18.08 -1.81 1.85
CA GLN A 58 -19.29 -1.07 2.21
C GLN A 58 -19.89 -0.25 1.06
N TYR A 59 -19.07 0.25 0.13
CA TYR A 59 -19.51 1.15 -0.94
C TYR A 59 -19.93 0.42 -2.24
N ALA A 60 -19.18 -0.61 -2.63
CA ALA A 60 -19.33 -1.32 -3.91
C ALA A 60 -19.64 -2.83 -3.74
N GLY A 61 -19.50 -3.37 -2.54
CA GLY A 61 -19.65 -4.80 -2.25
C GLY A 61 -18.34 -5.59 -2.33
N PRO A 62 -18.32 -6.83 -1.84
CA PRO A 62 -17.10 -7.61 -1.60
C PRO A 62 -16.40 -8.17 -2.86
N ALA A 63 -17.02 -8.08 -4.03
CA ALA A 63 -16.50 -8.61 -5.30
C ALA A 63 -16.13 -7.50 -6.30
N SER A 64 -15.79 -6.30 -5.83
CA SER A 64 -15.44 -5.21 -6.74
C SER A 64 -14.04 -5.41 -7.33
N GLU A 65 -13.90 -5.27 -8.66
CA GLU A 65 -12.63 -5.36 -9.41
C GLU A 65 -11.56 -4.36 -8.88
N SER A 66 -12.02 -3.25 -8.29
CA SER A 66 -11.16 -2.28 -7.60
C SER A 66 -10.40 -2.89 -6.41
N LEU A 67 -11.01 -3.83 -5.68
CA LEU A 67 -10.36 -4.51 -4.55
C LEU A 67 -9.24 -5.43 -5.04
N GLU A 68 -9.46 -6.17 -6.13
CA GLU A 68 -8.47 -7.10 -6.68
C GLU A 68 -7.19 -6.40 -7.14
N LYS A 69 -7.31 -5.26 -7.83
CA LYS A 69 -6.16 -4.44 -8.24
C LYS A 69 -5.34 -3.97 -7.04
N TYR A 70 -6.00 -3.64 -5.94
CA TYR A 70 -5.36 -3.19 -4.72
C TYR A 70 -4.63 -4.30 -3.99
N ASP A 71 -5.23 -5.48 -3.89
CA ASP A 71 -4.61 -6.65 -3.29
C ASP A 71 -3.30 -7.03 -4.01
N VAL A 72 -3.26 -6.92 -5.35
CA VAL A 72 -2.04 -7.15 -6.15
C VAL A 72 -0.93 -6.17 -5.79
N LEU A 73 -1.23 -4.87 -5.72
CA LEU A 73 -0.24 -3.83 -5.38
C LEU A 73 0.31 -4.03 -3.96
N LEU A 74 -0.56 -4.36 -3.01
CA LEU A 74 -0.15 -4.64 -1.63
C LEU A 74 0.74 -5.88 -1.54
N HIS A 75 0.39 -6.95 -2.28
CA HIS A 75 1.18 -8.16 -2.33
C HIS A 75 2.59 -7.88 -2.87
N GLN A 76 2.68 -7.11 -3.96
CA GLN A 76 3.96 -6.70 -4.55
C GLN A 76 4.84 -5.93 -3.57
N LEU A 77 4.25 -4.95 -2.85
CA LEU A 77 4.95 -4.16 -1.84
C LEU A 77 5.49 -5.03 -0.70
N LYS A 78 4.67 -5.96 -0.18
CA LYS A 78 5.08 -6.92 0.85
C LYS A 78 6.24 -7.79 0.39
N THR A 79 6.18 -8.30 -0.84
CA THR A 79 7.26 -9.10 -1.42
C THR A 79 8.56 -8.30 -1.51
N ASP A 80 8.50 -7.07 -2.02
CA ASP A 80 9.68 -6.21 -2.16
C ASP A 80 10.30 -5.88 -0.79
N TYR A 81 9.48 -5.58 0.21
CA TYR A 81 9.93 -5.36 1.59
C TYR A 81 10.61 -6.60 2.19
N ILE A 82 10.00 -7.79 2.07
CA ILE A 82 10.60 -9.05 2.58
C ILE A 82 11.93 -9.34 1.90
N LEU A 83 12.02 -9.18 0.58
CA LEU A 83 13.26 -9.40 -0.16
C LEU A 83 14.38 -8.52 0.39
N ILE A 84 14.10 -7.23 0.61
CA ILE A 84 15.08 -6.28 1.13
C ILE A 84 15.43 -6.57 2.59
N ALA A 85 14.46 -6.90 3.43
CA ALA A 85 14.69 -7.32 4.82
C ALA A 85 15.57 -8.58 4.91
N CYS A 86 15.46 -9.48 3.93
CA CYS A 86 16.32 -10.67 3.80
C CYS A 86 17.68 -10.38 3.14
N GLY A 87 18.01 -9.13 2.82
CA GLY A 87 19.25 -8.75 2.13
C GLY A 87 19.29 -9.13 0.64
N ILE A 88 18.15 -9.51 0.06
CA ILE A 88 18.00 -9.84 -1.35
C ILE A 88 17.65 -8.55 -2.09
N SER A 89 18.67 -7.86 -2.60
CA SER A 89 18.46 -6.74 -3.52
C SER A 89 18.02 -7.28 -4.88
N ARG A 90 16.94 -6.74 -5.47
CA ARG A 90 16.65 -6.94 -6.89
C ARG A 90 17.64 -6.12 -7.72
N THR A 91 18.89 -6.55 -7.77
CA THR A 91 19.82 -6.12 -8.80
C THR A 91 19.39 -6.76 -10.12
N ASN A 92 19.10 -5.90 -11.10
CA ASN A 92 18.87 -6.19 -12.52
C ASN A 92 17.44 -6.54 -12.94
N ALA A 93 16.74 -5.50 -13.42
CA ALA A 93 16.13 -5.55 -14.74
C ALA A 93 16.28 -4.15 -15.36
N ALA A 94 17.35 -4.00 -16.15
CA ALA A 94 17.49 -2.92 -17.13
C ALA A 94 16.51 -3.14 -18.29
#